data_AF-C6LFC7-F1
#
_entry.id   AF-C6LFC7-F1
#
_cell.length_a   1.000
_cell.length_b   1.000
_cell.length_c   1.000
_cell.angle_alpha   90.00
_cell.angle_beta   90.00
_cell.angle_gamma   90.00
#
_symmetry.space_group_name_H-M   'P 1'
#
loop_
_entity.id
_entity.type
_entity.pdbx_description
1 polymer ?
#
loop_
_entity_poly.entity_id
_entity_poly.type
_entity_poly.pdbx_seq_one_letter_code
_entity_poly.pdbx_strand_id
1 'polypeptide(L)' 'MKSRPVVMEHFSTVHTSFVVNFTFTNNITLLMGDSGTGKTAAFSFIKECMAINPEILCLDYFDYQKNIKEIL' A
#
# COMPACT_ATOMS: atom_id res chain seq x y z
N MET A 1 -9.38 -10.92 -17.40
CA MET A 1 -9.58 -9.61 -16.75
C MET A 1 -8.44 -8.70 -17.16
N LYS A 2 -8.69 -7.51 -17.71
CA LYS A 2 -7.65 -6.51 -17.97
C LYS A 2 -7.60 -5.59 -16.76
N SER A 3 -6.70 -5.85 -15.80
CA SER A 3 -6.43 -4.85 -14.77
C SER A 3 -5.77 -3.65 -15.45
N ARG A 4 -6.24 -2.45 -15.13
CA ARG A 4 -5.60 -1.19 -15.52
C ARG A 4 -5.16 -0.52 -14.22
N PRO A 5 -4.02 -0.92 -13.63
CA PRO A 5 -3.54 -0.28 -12.41
C PRO A 5 -3.33 1.20 -12.72
N VAL A 6 -4.07 2.06 -12.01
CA VAL A 6 -3.88 3.51 -12.05
C VAL A 6 -2.99 3.86 -10.89
N VAL A 7 -1.94 4.63 -11.17
CA VAL A 7 -1.06 5.15 -10.14
C VAL A 7 -1.82 6.25 -9.42
N MET A 8 -2.11 6.04 -8.14
CA MET A 8 -2.67 7.07 -7.28
C MET A 8 -1.66 8.21 -7.15
N GLU A 9 -2.07 9.47 -7.32
CA GLU A 9 -1.15 10.61 -7.15
C GLU A 9 -0.83 10.86 -5.67
N HIS A 10 -1.82 10.66 -4.80
CA HIS A 10 -1.71 10.99 -3.39
C HIS A 10 -2.54 10.03 -2.53
N PHE A 11 -1.94 9.50 -1.47
CA PHE A 11 -2.60 8.69 -0.45
C PHE A 11 -2.39 9.28 0.92
N SER A 12 -3.48 9.52 1.64
CA SER A 12 -3.44 9.95 3.03
C SER A 12 -4.43 9.17 3.88
N THR A 13 -3.99 8.78 5.07
CA THR A 13 -4.85 8.18 6.10
C THR A 13 -4.37 8.57 7.48
N VAL A 14 -5.31 8.62 8.43
CA VAL A 14 -5.04 8.87 9.84
C VAL A 14 -5.43 7.61 10.61
N HIS A 15 -4.46 6.97 11.23
CA HIS A 15 -4.69 5.84 12.12
C HIS A 15 -4.35 6.26 13.55
N THR A 16 -5.38 6.58 14.33
CA THR A 16 -5.26 7.10 15.71
C THR A 16 -4.36 8.35 15.78
N SER A 17 -3.16 8.24 16.35
CA SER A 17 -2.18 9.31 16.50
C SER A 17 -1.16 9.39 15.35
N PHE A 18 -1.27 8.52 14.33
CA PHE A 18 -0.35 8.48 13.21
C PHE A 18 -1.01 9.00 11.94
N VAL A 19 -0.25 9.79 11.18
CA VAL A 19 -0.62 10.25 9.85
C VAL A 19 0.30 9.59 8.83
N VAL A 20 -0.28 8.86 7.89
CA VAL A 20 0.42 8.39 6.69
C VAL A 20 0.02 9.32 5.56
N ASN A 21 1.01 9.92 4.92
CA ASN A 21 0.79 10.90 3.87
C ASN A 21 1.84 10.75 2.77
N PHE A 22 1.47 10.08 1.68
CA PHE A 22 2.35 9.81 0.55
C PHE A 22 1.88 10.53 -0.70
N THR A 23 2.83 11.15 -1.40
CA THR A 23 2.64 11.63 -2.76
C THR A 23 3.48 10.75 -3.67
N PHE A 24 2.84 10.10 -4.64
CA PHE A 24 3.50 9.20 -5.56
C PHE A 24 3.77 9.93 -6.87
N THR A 25 5.04 9.96 -7.27
CA THR A 25 5.47 10.59 -8.53
C THR A 25 5.72 9.57 -9.63
N ASN A 26 5.74 8.28 -9.29
CA ASN A 26 6.11 7.18 -10.17
C ASN A 26 5.18 5.98 -9.96
N ASN A 27 5.13 5.10 -10.95
CA ASN A 27 4.27 3.91 -10.92
C ASN A 27 4.67 2.86 -9.88
N ILE A 28 5.91 2.89 -9.41
CA ILE A 28 6.46 1.96 -8.42
C ILE A 28 7.12 2.80 -7.32
N THR A 29 6.80 2.51 -6.06
CA THR A 29 7.33 3.19 -4.88
C THR A 29 7.96 2.17 -3.93
N LEU A 30 9.16 2.47 -3.44
CA LEU A 30 9.90 1.65 -2.47
C LEU A 30 9.98 2.40 -1.13
N LEU A 31 9.43 1.82 -0.06
CA LEU A 31 9.48 2.41 1.28
C LEU A 31 10.76 1.94 2.00
N MET A 32 11.77 2.82 2.08
CA MET A 32 13.07 2.52 2.71
C MET A 32 13.35 3.43 3.92
N GLY A 33 14.23 2.98 4.82
CA GLY A 33 14.65 3.71 6.01
C GLY A 33 15.16 2.79 7.12
N ASP A 34 15.68 3.36 8.19
CA ASP A 34 16.25 2.60 9.32
C ASP A 34 15.22 1.71 10.04
N SER A 35 15.70 0.77 10.85
CA SER A 35 14.80 -0.04 11.69
C SER A 35 14.03 0.85 12.67
N GLY A 36 12.76 0.52 12.93
CA GLY A 36 11.90 1.28 13.84
C GLY A 36 11.30 2.58 13.28
N THR A 37 11.54 2.93 12.01
CA THR A 37 11.00 4.16 11.39
C THR A 37 9.53 4.09 10.95
N GLY A 38 8.81 3.01 11.30
CA GLY A 38 7.38 2.90 11.02
C GLY A 38 6.99 2.36 9.65
N LYS A 39 7.93 1.80 8.86
CA LYS A 39 7.64 1.20 7.54
C LYS A 39 6.53 0.13 7.61
N THR A 40 6.66 -0.81 8.55
CA THR A 40 5.67 -1.87 8.77
C THR A 40 4.33 -1.31 9.25
N ALA A 41 4.34 -0.27 10.09
CA ALA A 41 3.12 0.37 10.57
C ALA A 41 2.37 1.07 9.43
N ALA A 42 3.08 1.84 8.59
CA ALA A 42 2.50 2.48 7.42
C ALA A 42 1.87 1.45 6.46
N PHE A 43 2.55 0.32 6.22
CA PHE A 43 2.01 -0.78 5.43
C PHE A 43 0.72 -1.36 6.05
N SER A 44 0.70 -1.63 7.35
CA SER A 44 -0.50 -2.11 8.05
C SER A 44 -1.68 -1.15 7.91
N PHE A 45 -1.45 0.16 8.04
CA PHE A 45 -2.51 1.16 7.90
C PHE A 45 -3.06 1.23 6.47
N ILE A 46 -2.22 1.09 5.45
CA ILE A 46 -2.67 1.00 4.05
C ILE A 46 -3.50 -0.29 3.84
N LYS A 47 -3.07 -1.40 4.45
CA LYS A 47 -3.76 -2.69 4.36
C LYS A 47 -5.15 -2.67 5.02
N GLU A 48 -5.30 -1.93 6.11
CA GLU A 48 -6.62 -1.63 6.69
C GLU A 48 -7.50 -0.84 5.72
N CYS A 49 -6.94 0.16 5.03
CA CYS A 49 -7.68 0.89 4.00
C CYS A 49 -8.09 -0.01 2.83
N MET A 50 -7.25 -0.98 2.42
CA MET A 50 -7.60 -1.99 1.40
C MET A 50 -8.80 -2.86 1.82
N ALA A 51 -8.94 -3.17 3.11
CA ALA A 51 -10.08 -3.95 3.60
C ALA A 51 -11.43 -3.20 3.46
N ILE A 52 -11.38 -1.86 3.40
CA ILE A 52 -12.56 -0.99 3.29
C ILE A 52 -12.77 -0.53 1.84
N ASN A 53 -11.67 -0.23 1.13
CA ASN A 53 -11.67 0.24 -0.24
C ASN A 53 -11.04 -0.81 -1.18
N PRO A 54 -11.87 -1.55 -1.95
CA PRO A 54 -11.39 -2.59 -2.87
C PRO A 54 -10.61 -2.03 -4.09
N GLU A 55 -10.58 -0.71 -4.29
CA GLU A 55 -9.77 -0.08 -5.33
C GLU A 55 -8.28 0.01 -4.97
N ILE A 56 -7.95 -0.18 -3.69
CA ILE A 56 -6.58 -0.15 -3.17
C ILE A 56 -6.07 -1.59 -3.10
N LEU A 57 -4.94 -1.87 -3.74
CA LEU A 57 -4.24 -3.14 -3.60
C LEU A 57 -2.88 -2.90 -2.92
N CYS A 58 -2.65 -3.58 -1.79
CA CYS A 58 -1.41 -3.49 -1.03
C CYS A 58 -0.76 -4.88 -0.95
N LEU A 59 0.48 -5.00 -1.44
CA LEU A 59 1.23 -6.26 -1.51
C LEU A 59 2.55 -6.12 -0.76
N ASP A 60 2.94 -7.15 -0.01
CA ASP A 60 4.28 -7.26 0.58
C ASP A 60 5.08 -8.42 -0.04
N TYR A 61 6.25 -8.71 0.54
CA TYR A 61 7.14 -9.75 0.04
C TYR A 61 6.58 -11.18 0.24
N PHE A 62 5.64 -11.39 1.17
CA PHE A 62 4.99 -12.69 1.34
C PHE A 62 3.99 -12.98 0.23
N ASP A 63 3.50 -11.95 -0.47
CA ASP A 63 2.59 -12.11 -1.60
C ASP A 63 3.32 -12.47 -2.90
N TYR A 64 4.67 -12.46 -2.92
CA TYR A 64 5.48 -12.74 -4.11
C TYR A 64 5.15 -14.09 -4.79
N GLN A 65 4.83 -15.12 -3.99
CA GLN A 65 4.51 -16.45 -4.53
C GLN A 65 3.04 -16.62 -4.93
N LYS A 66 2.17 -15.67 -4.58
CA LYS A 66 0.74 -15.77 -4.81
C LYS A 66 0.41 -15.40 -6.25
N ASN A 67 -0.57 -16.10 -6.82
CA ASN A 67 -1.08 -15.73 -8.13
C ASN A 67 -1.88 -14.43 -8.01
N ILE A 68 -1.54 -13.40 -8.78
CA ILE A 68 -2.26 -12.12 -8.75
C ILE A 68 -3.77 -12.29 -9.03
N LYS A 69 -4.17 -13.34 -9.75
CA LYS A 69 -5.58 -13.67 -10.02
C LYS A 69 -6.34 -14.25 -8.83
N GLU A 70 -5.63 -14.71 -7.81
CA GLU A 70 -6.20 -15.21 -6.56
C GLU A 70 -6.26 -14.09 -5.50
N ILE A 71 -5.48 -13.01 -5.69
CA ILE A 71 -5.45 -11.85 -4.79
C ILE A 71 -6.52 -10.81 -5.19
N LEU A 72 -6.76 -10.65 -6.50
CA LEU A 72 -7.77 -9.76 -7.09
C LEU A 72 -9.14 -10.45 -7.17
#